data_AF-A0A537MRN3-F1
#
_entry.id   AF-A0A537MRN3-F1
#
_cell.length_a   1.000
_cell.length_b   1.000
_cell.length_c   1.000
_cell.angle_alpha   90.00
_cell.angle_beta   90.00
_cell.angle_gamma   90.00
#
_symmetry.space_group_name_H-M   'P 1'
#
loop_
_entity.id
_entity.type
_entity.pdbx_description
1 polymer ?
#
loop_
_entity_poly.entity_id
_entity_poly.type
_entity_poly.pdbx_seq_one_letter_code
_entity_poly.pdbx_strand_id
1 'polypeptide(L)'
;MRLLPVAFAAIAFAAAAAEGEPAAKGRSYALIAAMGDRLMATHEVRRTGSHLPPYRRTGIEAPDNVLNRLVLAGLDDAVAKMDASSTRLHLAVSVRRQSTDSTAMDAAALAAVVDELRGRPERAGWDRVVVATPAYRPLTTDAMAGRSQGFGVFMQPLCQSMQGSCGMFTDGTSPSAAETVQTPSGETIKANQFVAPYVYLK
;
A
#
# COMPACT_ATOMS: atom_id res chain seq x y z
N MET A 1 -43.57 17.64 -50.07
CA MET A 1 -42.77 17.82 -48.83
C MET A 1 -43.05 16.65 -47.92
N ARG A 2 -42.01 15.84 -47.66
CA ARG A 2 -42.04 14.65 -46.82
C ARG A 2 -41.80 15.05 -45.36
N LEU A 3 -42.62 14.56 -44.43
CA LEU A 3 -42.28 14.46 -43.01
C LEU A 3 -42.74 13.08 -42.54
N LEU A 4 -41.77 12.18 -42.34
CA LEU A 4 -41.97 10.86 -41.74
C LEU A 4 -42.17 10.99 -40.22
N PRO A 5 -43.12 10.28 -39.61
CA PRO A 5 -43.09 10.04 -38.16
C PRO A 5 -42.08 8.93 -37.83
N VAL A 6 -41.13 9.24 -36.96
CA VAL A 6 -40.11 8.33 -36.43
C VAL A 6 -40.77 7.35 -35.45
N ALA A 7 -40.60 6.06 -35.71
CA ALA A 7 -41.07 4.96 -34.88
C ALA A 7 -40.26 4.83 -33.59
N PHE A 8 -40.95 4.84 -32.44
CA PHE A 8 -40.39 4.38 -31.17
C PHE A 8 -40.52 2.86 -31.10
N ALA A 9 -39.41 2.14 -31.30
CA ALA A 9 -39.34 0.70 -31.09
C ALA A 9 -39.11 0.42 -29.59
N ALA A 10 -40.14 -0.10 -28.93
CA ALA A 10 -40.04 -0.67 -27.60
C ALA A 10 -39.27 -1.99 -27.67
N ILE A 11 -38.09 -2.05 -27.05
CA ILE A 11 -37.36 -3.31 -26.85
C ILE A 11 -37.82 -3.89 -25.51
N ALA A 12 -38.65 -4.93 -25.61
CA ALA A 12 -39.05 -5.78 -24.49
C ALA A 12 -37.84 -6.63 -24.07
N PHE A 13 -37.36 -6.45 -22.83
CA PHE A 13 -36.45 -7.41 -22.21
C PHE A 13 -37.28 -8.56 -21.64
N ALA A 14 -37.13 -9.73 -22.25
CA ALA A 14 -37.68 -10.98 -21.78
C ALA A 14 -37.12 -11.31 -20.39
N ALA A 15 -38.02 -11.43 -19.41
CA ALA A 15 -37.74 -12.04 -18.12
C ALA A 15 -37.52 -13.54 -18.33
N ALA A 16 -36.25 -13.95 -18.41
CA ALA A 16 -35.87 -15.35 -18.28
C ALA A 16 -35.77 -15.69 -16.79
N ALA A 17 -36.44 -16.78 -16.43
CA ALA A 17 -36.67 -17.29 -15.10
C ALA A 17 -35.40 -17.34 -14.22
N ALA A 18 -35.56 -16.88 -12.98
CA ALA A 18 -34.67 -17.20 -11.89
C ALA A 18 -34.88 -18.67 -11.50
N GLU A 19 -34.17 -19.58 -12.17
CA GLU A 19 -33.88 -20.89 -11.61
C GLU A 19 -32.97 -20.70 -10.39
N GLY A 20 -33.38 -21.29 -9.27
CA GLY A 20 -32.67 -21.20 -7.99
C GLY A 20 -31.20 -21.48 -8.15
N GLU A 21 -30.40 -20.45 -7.91
CA GLU A 21 -28.95 -20.51 -7.92
C GLU A 21 -28.51 -21.52 -6.84
N PRO A 22 -27.84 -22.64 -7.20
CA PRO A 22 -27.35 -23.58 -6.22
C PRO A 22 -26.36 -22.83 -5.34
N ALA A 23 -26.53 -22.92 -4.02
CA ALA A 23 -25.71 -22.24 -3.02
C ALA A 23 -24.25 -22.20 -3.48
N ALA A 24 -23.78 -21.00 -3.87
CA ALA A 24 -22.50 -20.82 -4.50
C ALA A 24 -21.43 -21.42 -3.58
N LYS A 25 -20.80 -22.53 -4.04
CA LYS A 25 -19.62 -23.08 -3.38
C LYS A 25 -18.64 -21.92 -3.22
N GLY A 26 -18.33 -21.57 -1.97
CA GLY A 26 -17.41 -20.49 -1.66
C GLY A 26 -16.10 -20.71 -2.41
N ARG A 27 -15.68 -19.71 -3.19
CA ARG A 27 -14.46 -19.81 -3.99
C ARG A 27 -13.25 -19.90 -3.06
N SER A 28 -12.24 -20.64 -3.50
CA SER A 28 -10.95 -20.76 -2.80
C SER A 28 -9.99 -19.66 -3.28
N TYR A 29 -9.59 -18.77 -2.38
CA TYR A 29 -8.64 -17.69 -2.63
C TYR A 29 -7.32 -17.96 -1.91
N ALA A 30 -6.23 -17.99 -2.66
CA ALA A 30 -4.88 -17.89 -2.09
C ALA A 30 -4.47 -16.43 -2.04
N LEU A 31 -4.32 -15.88 -0.83
CA LEU A 31 -3.87 -14.53 -0.57
C LEU A 31 -2.38 -14.56 -0.24
N ILE A 32 -1.59 -13.92 -1.08
CA ILE A 32 -0.13 -13.96 -1.00
C ILE A 32 0.39 -12.54 -0.81
N ALA A 33 1.18 -12.33 0.24
CA ALA A 33 1.89 -11.06 0.45
C ALA A 33 3.39 -11.27 0.37
N ALA A 34 4.06 -10.44 -0.43
CA ALA A 34 5.49 -10.48 -0.67
C ALA A 34 6.13 -9.08 -0.54
N MET A 35 5.87 -8.42 0.60
CA MET A 35 6.27 -7.04 0.90
C MET A 35 7.75 -6.87 1.24
N GLY A 36 8.40 -7.94 1.69
CA GLY A 36 9.78 -7.92 2.16
C GLY A 36 9.93 -7.52 3.64
N ASP A 37 11.16 -7.23 4.04
CA ASP A 37 11.60 -7.11 5.43
C ASP A 37 11.96 -5.67 5.85
N ARG A 38 11.71 -4.67 5.00
CA ARG A 38 12.11 -3.28 5.27
C ARG A 38 11.02 -2.28 4.92
N LEU A 39 10.74 -1.38 5.86
CA LEU A 39 9.94 -0.17 5.63
C LEU A 39 10.85 1.03 5.37
N MET A 40 10.37 1.98 4.56
CA MET A 40 11.15 3.17 4.18
C MET A 40 10.69 4.38 4.97
N ALA A 41 11.54 4.88 5.88
CA ALA A 41 11.35 6.17 6.53
C ALA A 41 11.94 7.28 5.66
N THR A 42 11.12 8.22 5.20
CA THR A 42 11.56 9.38 4.43
C THR A 42 11.40 10.63 5.28
N HIS A 43 12.47 11.39 5.49
CA HIS A 43 12.45 12.62 6.26
C HIS A 43 13.04 13.79 5.48
N GLU A 44 12.48 14.98 5.70
CA GLU A 44 13.02 16.23 5.16
C GLU A 44 14.24 16.69 5.98
N VAL A 45 15.28 17.14 5.29
CA VAL A 45 16.51 17.68 5.89
C VAL A 45 16.67 19.12 5.44
N ARG A 46 16.78 20.02 6.42
CA ARG A 46 17.03 21.45 6.18
C ARG A 46 18.41 21.62 5.55
N ARG A 47 18.50 22.15 4.33
CA ARG A 47 19.77 22.34 3.62
C ARG A 47 19.86 23.72 3.00
N THR A 48 21.00 24.37 3.16
CA THR A 48 21.38 25.61 2.46
C THR A 48 22.45 25.25 1.42
N GLY A 49 22.28 25.68 0.16
CA GLY A 49 23.37 25.71 -0.84
C GLY A 49 23.71 24.42 -1.60
N SER A 50 22.76 23.61 -2.06
CA SER A 50 23.05 22.49 -2.97
C SER A 50 21.89 22.08 -3.87
N HIS A 51 22.15 21.63 -5.11
CA HIS A 51 21.16 21.03 -6.03
C HIS A 51 20.68 19.62 -5.62
N LEU A 52 21.02 19.14 -4.41
CA LEU A 52 20.56 17.85 -3.95
C LEU A 52 19.18 17.97 -3.28
N PRO A 53 18.25 17.06 -3.56
CA PRO A 53 16.91 17.03 -2.98
C PRO A 53 16.94 17.05 -1.43
N PRO A 54 16.01 17.76 -0.77
CA PRO A 54 16.00 17.96 0.69
C PRO A 54 15.44 16.75 1.45
N TYR A 55 15.47 15.54 0.87
CA TYR A 55 14.90 14.35 1.50
C TYR A 55 15.96 13.26 1.70
N ARG A 56 15.86 12.54 2.81
CA ARG A 56 16.69 11.38 3.14
C ARG A 56 15.81 10.18 3.44
N ARG A 57 16.31 9.00 3.08
CA ARG A 57 15.63 7.71 3.27
C ARG A 57 16.45 6.85 4.20
N THR A 58 15.80 6.27 5.19
CA THR A 58 16.37 5.24 6.04
C THR A 58 15.49 3.99 5.95
N GLY A 59 16.12 2.85 5.68
CA GLY A 59 15.44 1.57 5.74
C GLY A 59 15.38 1.12 7.20
N ILE A 60 14.18 0.89 7.71
CA ILE A 60 13.97 0.29 9.03
C ILE A 60 13.57 -1.16 8.80
N GLU A 61 14.25 -2.08 9.47
CA GLU A 61 13.92 -3.51 9.38
C GLU A 61 12.59 -3.77 10.09
N ALA A 62 11.74 -4.52 9.41
CA ALA A 62 10.43 -4.92 9.88
C ALA A 62 10.52 -6.39 10.34
N PRO A 63 10.68 -6.65 11.65
CA PRO A 63 10.85 -8.00 12.16
C PRO A 63 9.57 -8.83 11.96
N ASP A 64 9.73 -10.15 12.06
CA ASP A 64 8.64 -11.12 12.18
C ASP A 64 7.56 -11.00 11.09
N ASN A 65 7.99 -10.68 9.86
CA ASN A 65 7.13 -10.62 8.68
C ASN A 65 5.90 -9.71 8.85
N VAL A 66 6.03 -8.67 9.69
CA VAL A 66 4.90 -7.82 10.10
C VAL A 66 4.24 -7.11 8.90
N LEU A 67 5.03 -6.73 7.89
CA LEU A 67 4.52 -6.09 6.68
C LEU A 67 3.60 -7.03 5.89
N ASN A 68 4.00 -8.29 5.74
CA ASN A 68 3.17 -9.28 5.07
C ASN A 68 1.88 -9.56 5.86
N ARG A 69 1.95 -9.65 7.19
CA ARG A 69 0.76 -9.85 8.03
C ARG A 69 -0.24 -8.70 7.92
N LEU A 70 0.23 -7.45 7.91
CA LEU A 70 -0.64 -6.28 7.74
C LEU A 70 -1.34 -6.28 6.37
N VAL A 71 -0.61 -6.60 5.30
CA VAL A 71 -1.19 -6.66 3.96
C VAL A 71 -2.18 -7.83 3.83
N LEU A 72 -1.84 -9.00 4.37
CA LEU A 72 -2.75 -10.16 4.38
C LEU A 72 -4.04 -9.87 5.16
N ALA A 73 -3.96 -9.19 6.30
CA ALA A 73 -5.15 -8.78 7.05
C ALA A 73 -6.05 -7.83 6.24
N GLY A 74 -5.45 -6.88 5.52
CA GLY A 74 -6.19 -5.98 4.63
C GLY A 74 -6.82 -6.70 3.43
N LEU A 75 -6.10 -7.65 2.82
CA LEU A 75 -6.63 -8.48 1.74
C LEU A 75 -7.76 -9.39 2.23
N ASP A 76 -7.64 -9.97 3.42
CA ASP A 76 -8.67 -10.82 4.01
C ASP A 76 -9.96 -10.04 4.25
N ASP A 77 -9.87 -8.84 4.84
CA ASP A 77 -11.03 -7.95 5.04
C ASP A 77 -11.67 -7.54 3.70
N ALA A 78 -10.86 -7.22 2.69
CA ALA A 78 -11.36 -6.89 1.35
C ALA A 78 -12.09 -8.07 0.69
N VAL A 79 -11.53 -9.28 0.77
CA VAL A 79 -12.16 -10.48 0.20
C VAL A 79 -13.39 -10.88 0.99
N ALA A 80 -13.37 -10.80 2.32
CA ALA A 80 -14.53 -11.08 3.16
C ALA A 80 -15.71 -10.17 2.84
N LYS A 81 -15.46 -8.90 2.51
CA LYS A 81 -16.48 -7.94 2.05
C LYS A 81 -17.04 -8.28 0.66
N MET A 82 -16.26 -8.89 -0.22
CA MET A 82 -16.69 -9.27 -1.57
C MET A 82 -17.36 -10.66 -1.62
N ASP A 83 -16.85 -11.62 -0.87
CA ASP A 83 -17.23 -13.03 -0.90
C ASP A 83 -17.08 -13.63 0.50
N ALA A 84 -18.15 -13.54 1.30
CA ALA A 84 -18.13 -13.96 2.70
C ALA A 84 -18.01 -15.48 2.89
N SER A 85 -18.49 -16.30 1.95
CA SER A 85 -18.44 -17.76 2.01
C SER A 85 -17.13 -18.36 1.49
N SER A 86 -16.21 -17.53 1.01
CA SER A 86 -14.92 -17.94 0.46
C SER A 86 -14.02 -18.66 1.48
N THR A 87 -13.27 -19.66 0.98
CA THR A 87 -12.15 -20.25 1.72
C THR A 87 -10.90 -19.44 1.40
N ARG A 88 -10.22 -18.91 2.42
CA ARG A 88 -9.07 -18.00 2.27
C ARG A 88 -7.82 -18.65 2.86
N LEU A 89 -6.81 -18.84 2.04
CA LEU A 89 -5.50 -19.35 2.44
C LEU A 89 -4.51 -18.19 2.46
N HIS A 90 -3.82 -17.95 3.57
CA HIS A 90 -2.84 -16.87 3.68
C HIS A 90 -1.42 -17.40 3.53
N LEU A 91 -0.65 -16.75 2.67
CA LEU A 91 0.75 -17.08 2.42
C LEU A 91 1.61 -15.81 2.52
N ALA A 92 2.58 -15.82 3.44
CA ALA A 92 3.54 -14.75 3.59
C ALA A 92 4.88 -15.17 2.97
N VAL A 93 5.30 -14.49 1.91
CA VAL A 93 6.55 -14.76 1.20
C VAL A 93 7.59 -13.73 1.61
N SER A 94 8.70 -14.21 2.16
CA SER A 94 9.80 -13.35 2.58
C SER A 94 10.70 -13.02 1.40
N VAL A 95 10.77 -11.73 1.04
CA VAL A 95 11.63 -11.23 -0.02
C VAL A 95 12.71 -10.35 0.60
N ARG A 96 13.96 -10.81 0.57
CA ARG A 96 15.10 -10.00 1.02
C ARG A 96 15.44 -8.98 -0.07
N ARG A 97 15.70 -7.74 0.33
CA ARG A 97 16.20 -6.71 -0.59
C ARG A 97 17.61 -7.04 -1.08
N GLN A 98 17.76 -7.24 -2.39
CA GLN A 98 19.05 -7.57 -3.02
C GLN A 98 19.61 -6.43 -3.89
N SER A 99 18.79 -5.44 -4.26
CA SER A 99 19.20 -4.35 -5.16
C SER A 99 18.57 -3.00 -4.78
N THR A 100 19.22 -1.93 -5.23
CA THR A 100 18.68 -0.56 -5.23
C THR A 100 17.90 -0.25 -6.50
N ASP A 101 18.04 -1.05 -7.55
CA ASP A 101 17.26 -0.96 -8.79
C ASP A 101 15.82 -1.42 -8.54
N SER A 102 14.87 -0.52 -8.81
CA SER A 102 13.44 -0.76 -8.65
C SER A 102 12.94 -1.90 -9.52
N THR A 103 13.41 -2.02 -10.77
CA THR A 103 12.92 -3.03 -11.70
C THR A 103 13.41 -4.43 -11.32
N ALA A 104 14.69 -4.53 -10.92
CA ALA A 104 15.24 -5.77 -10.38
C ALA A 104 14.51 -6.22 -9.10
N MET A 105 14.09 -5.26 -8.27
CA MET A 105 13.36 -5.53 -7.03
C MET A 105 11.93 -6.03 -7.28
N ASP A 106 11.21 -5.43 -8.23
CA ASP A 106 9.88 -5.92 -8.65
C ASP A 106 9.97 -7.36 -9.18
N ALA A 107 10.96 -7.63 -10.04
CA ALA A 107 11.17 -8.95 -10.61
C ALA A 107 11.53 -10.00 -9.54
N ALA A 108 12.38 -9.63 -8.57
CA ALA A 108 12.76 -10.51 -7.48
C ALA A 108 11.58 -10.87 -6.56
N ALA A 109 10.70 -9.90 -6.26
CA ALA A 109 9.52 -10.16 -5.44
C ALA A 109 8.56 -11.13 -6.13
N LEU A 110 8.30 -10.95 -7.43
CA LEU A 110 7.43 -11.84 -8.18
C LEU A 110 8.05 -13.24 -8.35
N ALA A 111 9.36 -13.32 -8.62
CA ALA A 111 10.07 -14.59 -8.74
C ALA A 111 10.00 -15.40 -7.44
N ALA A 112 10.19 -14.76 -6.29
CA ALA A 112 10.07 -15.42 -4.98
C ALA A 112 8.66 -16.00 -4.76
N VAL A 113 7.61 -15.28 -5.16
CA VAL A 113 6.23 -15.80 -5.11
C VAL A 113 6.07 -17.01 -6.03
N VAL A 114 6.55 -16.93 -7.27
CA VAL A 114 6.44 -18.04 -8.23
C VAL A 114 7.18 -19.28 -7.73
N ASP A 115 8.37 -19.12 -7.15
CA ASP A 115 9.16 -20.23 -6.62
C ASP A 115 8.48 -20.90 -5.42
N GLU A 116 7.93 -20.11 -4.49
CA GLU A 116 7.12 -20.64 -3.38
C GLU A 116 5.89 -21.41 -3.89
N LEU A 117 5.22 -20.89 -4.93
CA LEU A 117 4.04 -21.53 -5.51
C LEU A 117 4.34 -22.82 -6.26
N ARG A 118 5.52 -22.93 -6.89
CA ARG A 118 5.93 -24.17 -7.58
C ARG A 118 6.00 -25.35 -6.61
N GLY A 119 6.45 -25.11 -5.38
CA GLY A 119 6.53 -26.11 -4.32
C GLY A 119 5.19 -26.58 -3.76
N ARG A 120 4.07 -25.96 -4.13
CA ARG A 120 2.74 -26.22 -3.56
C ARG A 120 1.83 -26.92 -4.56
N PRO A 121 1.69 -28.27 -4.49
CA PRO A 121 0.79 -29.00 -5.38
C PRO A 121 -0.69 -28.69 -5.11
N GLU A 122 -1.03 -28.29 -3.87
CA GLU A 122 -2.36 -27.83 -3.42
C GLU A 122 -2.92 -26.65 -4.23
N ARG A 123 -2.06 -25.92 -4.97
CA ARG A 123 -2.47 -24.82 -5.86
C ARG A 123 -3.48 -25.21 -6.93
N ALA A 124 -3.53 -26.50 -7.28
CA ALA A 124 -4.47 -27.01 -8.27
C ALA A 124 -5.94 -26.92 -7.82
N GLY A 125 -6.18 -26.80 -6.50
CA GLY A 125 -7.52 -26.64 -5.92
C GLY A 125 -7.91 -25.19 -5.62
N TRP A 126 -7.10 -24.21 -6.01
CA TRP A 126 -7.40 -22.80 -5.77
C TRP A 126 -8.09 -22.19 -6.99
N ASP A 127 -9.20 -21.50 -6.78
CA ASP A 127 -9.94 -20.84 -7.86
C ASP A 127 -9.28 -19.53 -8.26
N ARG A 128 -8.69 -18.80 -7.30
CA ARG A 128 -8.01 -17.53 -7.53
C ARG A 128 -6.78 -17.38 -6.66
N VAL A 129 -5.74 -16.77 -7.24
CA VAL A 129 -4.52 -16.37 -6.53
C VAL A 129 -4.43 -14.85 -6.59
N VAL A 130 -4.42 -14.21 -5.43
CA VAL A 130 -4.24 -12.76 -5.27
C VAL A 130 -2.86 -12.54 -4.68
N VAL A 131 -2.03 -11.82 -5.39
CA VAL A 131 -0.66 -11.52 -4.98
C VAL A 131 -0.55 -10.02 -4.74
N ALA A 132 -0.04 -9.64 -3.57
CA ALA A 132 0.33 -8.26 -3.26
C ALA A 132 1.85 -8.15 -3.19
N THR A 133 2.40 -7.29 -4.04
CA THR A 133 3.83 -6.95 -4.07
C THR A 133 4.02 -5.44 -3.90
N PRO A 134 5.17 -5.00 -3.36
CA PRO A 134 5.53 -3.59 -3.37
C PRO A 134 5.61 -3.09 -4.81
N ALA A 135 5.09 -1.90 -5.07
CA ALA A 135 5.36 -1.21 -6.33
C ALA A 135 6.67 -0.42 -6.20
N TYR A 136 7.76 -0.91 -6.79
CA TYR A 136 9.01 -0.17 -6.88
C TYR A 136 8.99 0.69 -8.16
N ARG A 137 8.96 2.02 -8.00
CA ARG A 137 8.99 2.96 -9.13
C ARG A 137 10.40 3.49 -9.39
N PRO A 138 10.78 3.86 -10.62
CA PRO A 138 12.03 4.58 -10.83
C PRO A 138 12.00 5.94 -10.11
N LEU A 139 13.12 6.31 -9.49
CA LEU A 139 13.26 7.57 -8.76
C LEU A 139 13.27 8.76 -9.74
N THR A 140 12.25 9.60 -9.70
CA THR A 140 12.26 10.89 -10.42
C THR A 140 12.95 11.97 -9.59
N THR A 141 13.64 12.90 -10.25
CA THR A 141 14.45 13.95 -9.59
C THR A 141 13.65 14.81 -8.62
N ASP A 142 12.39 15.15 -8.94
CA ASP A 142 11.68 16.22 -8.22
C ASP A 142 10.34 15.84 -7.57
N ALA A 143 9.90 14.59 -7.65
CA ALA A 143 8.62 14.19 -7.08
C ALA A 143 8.76 13.39 -5.78
N MET A 144 8.11 13.86 -4.71
CA MET A 144 7.90 13.11 -3.46
C MET A 144 7.30 11.71 -3.74
N ALA A 145 6.34 11.64 -4.66
CA ALA A 145 5.69 10.40 -5.06
C ALA A 145 6.62 9.38 -5.73
N GLY A 146 7.68 9.81 -6.43
CA GLY A 146 8.66 8.89 -7.02
C GLY A 146 9.61 8.28 -5.98
N ARG A 147 9.71 8.89 -4.79
CA ARG A 147 10.61 8.49 -3.70
C ARG A 147 9.92 7.64 -2.65
N SER A 148 8.60 7.75 -2.53
CA SER A 148 7.74 6.89 -1.73
C SER A 148 7.42 5.62 -2.52
N GLN A 149 8.15 4.53 -2.26
CA GLN A 149 7.98 3.25 -2.94
C GLN A 149 7.73 2.15 -1.91
N GLY A 150 6.89 1.19 -2.26
CA GLY A 150 6.51 0.10 -1.36
C GLY A 150 5.79 0.62 -0.11
N PHE A 151 6.18 0.11 1.06
CA PHE A 151 5.62 0.48 2.36
C PHE A 151 6.57 1.42 3.11
N GLY A 152 6.04 2.50 3.69
CA GLY A 152 6.88 3.42 4.45
C GLY A 152 6.12 4.52 5.17
N VAL A 153 6.91 5.43 5.73
CA VAL A 153 6.41 6.57 6.48
C VAL A 153 7.15 7.82 6.02
N PHE A 154 6.39 8.88 5.77
CA PHE A 154 6.92 10.22 5.52
C PHE A 154 6.88 11.03 6.81
N MET A 155 7.97 11.73 7.10
CA MET A 155 8.13 12.55 8.30
C MET A 155 8.60 13.95 7.91
N GLN A 156 7.88 14.97 8.37
CA GLN A 156 8.22 16.37 8.13
C GLN A 156 8.18 17.14 9.45
N PRO A 157 9.25 17.88 9.81
CA PRO A 157 9.20 18.77 10.96
C PRO A 157 8.26 19.95 10.67
N LEU A 158 7.43 20.32 11.65
CA LEU A 158 6.50 21.46 11.55
C LEU A 158 7.14 22.77 12.03
N CYS A 159 8.25 22.69 12.74
CA CYS A 159 8.94 23.84 13.29
C CYS A 159 9.66 24.65 12.18
N GLN A 160 9.00 25.66 11.59
CA GLN A 160 9.61 26.46 10.53
C GLN A 160 10.52 27.60 11.04
N SER A 161 10.39 28.06 12.29
CA SER A 161 10.89 29.39 12.70
C SER A 161 12.01 29.46 13.75
N MET A 162 12.42 28.39 14.44
CA MET A 162 13.45 28.51 15.50
C MET A 162 14.78 27.84 15.14
N GLN A 163 15.81 28.68 14.97
CA GLN A 163 17.22 28.30 14.88
C GLN A 163 17.62 27.54 16.16
N GLY A 164 17.72 26.21 16.10
CA GLY A 164 18.53 25.46 17.07
C GLY A 164 17.93 24.19 17.68
N SER A 165 16.61 23.96 17.67
CA SER A 165 16.00 22.80 18.37
C SER A 165 15.14 21.88 17.51
N CYS A 166 15.14 22.06 16.20
CA CYS A 166 14.37 21.22 15.29
C CYS A 166 15.14 19.93 15.00
N GLY A 167 14.98 18.92 15.86
CA GLY A 167 15.47 17.56 15.57
C GLY A 167 16.23 16.85 16.70
N MET A 168 16.35 17.42 17.90
CA MET A 168 16.88 16.67 19.05
C MET A 168 15.75 16.14 19.93
N PHE A 169 15.56 14.83 19.89
CA PHE A 169 14.88 14.08 20.95
C PHE A 169 15.83 14.05 22.17
N THR A 170 15.89 15.14 22.93
CA THR A 170 16.51 15.11 24.26
C THR A 170 15.40 14.95 25.30
N ASP A 171 15.40 13.80 25.95
CA ASP A 171 14.70 13.43 27.18
C ASP A 171 13.65 14.43 27.70
N GLY A 172 12.38 14.07 27.51
CA GLY A 172 11.28 14.48 28.38
C GLY A 172 10.90 15.97 28.44
N THR A 173 11.51 16.83 27.65
CA THR A 173 11.17 18.27 27.63
C THR A 173 10.21 18.57 26.47
N SER A 174 9.04 19.12 26.83
CA SER A 174 8.01 19.55 25.88
C SER A 174 8.65 20.46 24.82
N PRO A 175 8.49 20.18 23.52
CA PRO A 175 9.17 20.93 22.48
C PRO A 175 8.64 22.36 22.49
N SER A 176 9.51 23.32 22.84
CA SER A 176 9.23 24.77 22.84
C SER A 176 8.83 25.33 21.47
N ALA A 177 8.86 24.50 20.41
CA ALA A 177 8.55 24.83 19.03
C ALA A 177 7.31 24.09 18.47
N ALA A 178 6.43 23.55 19.32
CA ALA A 178 5.23 22.85 18.86
C ALA A 178 4.19 23.79 18.22
N GLU A 179 3.78 23.48 17.00
CA GLU A 179 2.74 24.18 16.25
C GLU A 179 1.36 23.66 16.65
N THR A 180 0.37 24.56 16.64
CA THR A 180 -1.03 24.17 16.87
C THR A 180 -1.60 23.59 15.58
N VAL A 181 -2.00 22.33 15.60
CA VAL A 181 -2.56 21.63 14.42
C VAL A 181 -3.92 21.01 14.75
N GLN A 182 -4.81 20.95 13.75
CA GLN A 182 -6.05 20.20 13.86
C GLN A 182 -5.85 18.76 13.38
N THR A 183 -6.34 17.81 14.17
CA THR A 183 -6.38 16.39 13.80
C THR A 183 -7.55 16.13 12.82
N PRO A 184 -7.56 14.96 12.15
CA PRO A 184 -8.71 14.54 11.35
C PRO A 184 -10.02 14.41 12.14
N SER A 185 -9.96 14.26 13.48
CA SER A 185 -11.13 14.27 14.36
C SER A 185 -11.60 15.67 14.76
N GLY A 186 -10.95 16.73 14.28
CA GLY A 186 -11.25 18.12 14.62
C GLY A 186 -10.66 18.59 15.96
N GLU A 187 -9.89 17.74 16.64
CA GLU A 187 -9.20 18.09 17.88
C GLU A 187 -8.00 18.98 17.59
N THR A 188 -7.76 19.98 18.43
CA THR A 188 -6.58 20.84 18.31
C THR A 188 -5.49 20.35 19.24
N ILE A 189 -4.34 19.97 18.67
CA ILE A 189 -3.18 19.46 19.41
C ILE A 189 -1.94 20.32 19.16
N LYS A 190 -0.94 20.16 20.03
CA LYS A 190 0.40 20.69 19.81
C LYS A 190 1.28 19.61 19.20
N ALA A 191 1.83 19.86 18.02
CA ALA A 191 2.69 18.93 17.30
C ALA A 191 3.94 19.63 16.75
N ASN A 192 5.07 18.93 16.76
CA ASN A 192 6.34 19.40 16.18
C ASN A 192 6.72 18.62 14.91
N GLN A 193 5.95 17.57 14.57
CA GLN A 193 6.23 16.68 13.45
C GLN A 193 4.93 16.18 12.83
N PHE A 194 4.90 16.18 11.49
CA PHE A 194 3.90 15.50 10.68
C PHE A 194 4.43 14.12 10.30
N VAL A 195 3.57 13.11 10.44
CA VAL A 195 3.87 11.71 10.10
C VAL A 195 2.76 11.16 9.23
N ALA A 196 3.09 10.69 8.03
CA ALA A 196 2.14 10.10 7.10
C ALA A 196 2.61 8.71 6.64
N PRO A 197 1.92 7.63 7.03
CA PRO A 197 2.19 6.32 6.44
C PRO A 197 1.74 6.32 4.97
N TYR A 198 2.48 5.59 4.13
CA TYR A 198 2.11 5.36 2.75
C TYR A 198 2.33 3.90 2.37
N VAL A 199 1.50 3.42 1.45
CA VAL A 199 1.69 2.12 0.82
C VAL A 199 1.43 2.22 -0.68
N TYR A 200 2.34 1.64 -1.46
CA TYR A 200 2.19 1.46 -2.89
C TYR A 200 2.31 -0.03 -3.19
N LEU A 201 1.17 -0.62 -3.58
CA LEU A 201 1.04 -2.04 -3.91
C LEU A 201 0.80 -2.20 -5.42
N LYS A 202 1.19 -3.37 -5.94
CA LYS A 202 0.83 -3.88 -7.25
C LYS A 202 0.18 -5.25 -7.10
#